data_AF-A0A938BDZ9-F1
#
_entry.id   AF-A0A938BDZ9-F1
#
_cell.length_a   1.000
_cell.length_b   1.000
_cell.length_c   1.000
_cell.angle_alpha   90.00
_cell.angle_beta   90.00
_cell.angle_gamma   90.00
#
_symmetry.space_group_name_H-M   'P 1'
#
loop_
_entity.id
_entity.type
_entity.pdbx_description
1 polymer ?
#
loop_
_entity_poly.entity_id
_entity_poly.type
_entity_poly.pdbx_seq_one_letter_code
_entity_poly.pdbx_strand_id
1 'polypeptide(L)'
;MWKRFRRLLRFQVNLLKFEVERFIVRGPFHRLLVIILGIAFISAYAGYIVHATVGGFASPGEAVWWAFLRLTDPGYLGDDQGLGRHAVSTMLTVLGYVIFLGALVAIMTQWLNETLNRLQSGLTPITQKGHIVLLGWSQRTAILVRELIYSEARVKHFLGRRGARRRLRIAILAEQAGPTLVQELKDRLGNRWDPRQIILRSGTPLRSAHLRRVDVSHAAAIMIPAGDFTARDTDSTDARAIKILLAVEQASRRANAAEKPRIVAELIDARKSAIARQAYAGQMEILASDATISRLMVQTIRHPGLSFIYSELLAYTEGNELYVRECREYDGHVWTEIRKNFRNPFRSGFLGLPPKDTAPHSIRPRKPVSVPTIGSCFSPRIMKRPNPEPHDDTKPDQIIRFHSKTAFSTRQRRSPLGAC
;
A
#
# COMPACT_ATOMS: atom_id res chain seq x y z
N MET A 1 -27.71 36.36 -44.29
CA MET A 1 -28.14 36.72 -42.92
C MET A 1 -28.35 35.50 -42.00
N TRP A 2 -29.18 34.53 -42.39
CA TRP A 2 -29.57 33.37 -41.56
C TRP A 2 -28.41 32.46 -41.08
N LYS A 3 -27.36 32.27 -41.91
CA LYS A 3 -26.16 31.50 -41.53
C LYS A 3 -25.31 32.16 -40.44
N ARG A 4 -25.26 33.50 -40.39
CA ARG A 4 -24.58 34.26 -39.31
C ARG A 4 -25.38 34.18 -38.01
N PHE A 5 -26.70 34.30 -38.10
CA PHE A 5 -27.61 34.16 -36.95
C PHE A 5 -27.53 32.77 -36.31
N ARG A 6 -27.58 31.67 -37.10
CA ARG A 6 -27.39 30.29 -36.56
C ARG A 6 -26.01 30.03 -35.97
N ARG A 7 -24.98 30.78 -36.39
CA ARG A 7 -23.61 30.63 -35.88
C ARG A 7 -23.44 31.37 -34.54
N LEU A 8 -24.00 32.57 -34.43
CA LEU A 8 -24.11 33.32 -33.18
C LEU A 8 -24.98 32.61 -32.14
N LEU A 9 -26.13 32.05 -32.55
CA LEU A 9 -27.01 31.30 -31.67
C LEU A 9 -26.32 30.05 -31.11
N ARG A 10 -25.61 29.27 -31.95
CA ARG A 10 -24.84 28.10 -31.48
C ARG A 10 -23.68 28.48 -30.56
N PHE A 11 -23.03 29.61 -30.83
CA PHE A 11 -21.96 30.12 -29.95
C PHE A 11 -22.49 30.52 -28.57
N GLN A 12 -23.61 31.23 -28.53
CA GLN A 12 -24.31 31.60 -27.29
C GLN A 12 -24.79 30.37 -26.51
N VAL A 13 -25.39 29.39 -27.18
CA VAL A 13 -25.83 28.13 -26.55
C VAL A 13 -24.64 27.35 -25.97
N ASN A 14 -23.51 27.30 -26.68
CA ASN A 14 -22.31 26.63 -26.18
C ASN A 14 -21.68 27.35 -24.98
N LEU A 15 -21.70 28.69 -24.95
CA LEU A 15 -21.27 29.49 -23.80
C LEU A 15 -22.16 29.25 -22.57
N LEU A 16 -23.48 29.26 -22.78
CA LEU A 16 -24.46 28.95 -21.73
C LEU A 16 -24.29 27.53 -21.19
N LYS A 17 -24.13 26.55 -22.09
CA LYS A 17 -23.86 25.17 -21.72
C LYS A 17 -22.56 25.06 -20.91
N PHE A 18 -21.50 25.73 -21.34
CA PHE A 18 -20.21 25.72 -20.65
C PHE A 18 -20.29 26.33 -19.23
N GLU A 19 -20.99 27.47 -19.07
CA GLU A 19 -21.17 28.08 -17.74
C GLU A 19 -22.04 27.22 -16.83
N VAL A 20 -23.12 26.62 -17.34
CA VAL A 20 -23.97 25.69 -16.58
C VAL A 20 -23.18 24.44 -16.17
N GLU A 21 -22.40 23.84 -17.08
CA GLU A 21 -21.53 22.71 -16.77
C GLU A 21 -20.53 23.07 -15.68
N ARG A 22 -19.86 24.22 -15.79
CA ARG A 22 -18.92 24.70 -14.79
C ARG A 22 -19.59 24.94 -13.44
N PHE A 23 -20.82 25.42 -13.44
CA PHE A 23 -21.60 25.64 -12.23
C PHE A 23 -21.96 24.31 -11.55
N ILE A 24 -22.47 23.33 -12.30
CA ILE A 24 -22.85 21.98 -11.81
C ILE A 24 -21.66 21.21 -11.22
N VAL A 25 -20.46 21.41 -11.78
CA VAL A 25 -19.24 20.68 -11.35
C VAL A 25 -18.64 21.22 -10.04
N ARG A 26 -18.95 22.46 -9.63
CA ARG A 26 -18.35 23.08 -8.42
C ARG A 26 -18.75 22.43 -7.10
N GLY A 27 -19.85 21.66 -7.06
CA GLY A 27 -20.22 20.89 -5.88
C GLY A 27 -21.72 20.65 -5.73
N PRO A 28 -22.12 19.88 -4.70
CA PRO A 28 -23.52 19.49 -4.46
C PRO A 28 -24.45 20.70 -4.32
N PHE A 29 -24.02 21.75 -3.61
CA PHE A 29 -24.80 22.97 -3.42
C PHE A 29 -25.15 23.66 -4.75
N HIS A 30 -24.23 23.65 -5.72
CA HIS A 30 -24.47 24.26 -7.02
C HIS A 30 -25.46 23.44 -7.85
N ARG A 31 -25.41 22.10 -7.73
CA ARG A 31 -26.39 21.21 -8.37
C ARG A 31 -27.80 21.42 -7.80
N LEU A 32 -27.91 21.58 -6.47
CA LEU A 32 -29.17 21.94 -5.82
C LEU A 32 -29.69 23.31 -6.29
N LEU A 33 -28.81 24.30 -6.40
CA LEU A 33 -29.18 25.63 -6.88
C LEU A 33 -29.71 25.58 -8.32
N VAL A 34 -29.08 24.80 -9.22
CA VAL A 34 -29.58 24.60 -10.59
C VAL A 34 -30.98 23.99 -10.60
N ILE A 35 -31.25 23.02 -9.73
CA ILE A 35 -32.59 22.43 -9.59
C ILE A 35 -33.58 23.48 -9.07
N ILE A 36 -33.23 24.23 -8.03
CA ILE A 36 -34.09 25.30 -7.49
C ILE A 36 -34.40 26.36 -8.56
N LEU A 37 -33.42 26.77 -9.37
CA LEU A 37 -33.65 27.69 -10.49
C LEU A 37 -34.53 27.06 -11.58
N GLY A 38 -34.34 25.78 -11.86
CA GLY A 38 -35.20 25.03 -12.79
C GLY A 38 -36.65 24.98 -12.32
N ILE A 39 -36.89 24.73 -11.03
CA ILE A 39 -38.21 24.78 -10.41
C ILE A 39 -38.79 26.17 -10.54
N ALA A 40 -38.05 27.21 -10.13
CA ALA A 40 -38.51 28.59 -10.22
C ALA A 40 -38.91 28.96 -11.66
N PHE A 41 -38.14 28.51 -12.65
CA PHE A 41 -38.46 28.70 -14.07
C PHE A 41 -39.72 27.94 -14.52
N ILE A 42 -39.85 26.66 -14.16
CA ILE A 42 -41.04 25.86 -14.50
C ILE A 42 -42.28 26.43 -13.82
N SER A 43 -42.19 26.82 -12.54
CA SER A 43 -43.27 27.45 -11.79
C SER A 43 -43.67 28.80 -12.39
N ALA A 44 -42.70 29.62 -12.80
CA ALA A 44 -42.98 30.89 -13.49
C ALA A 44 -43.69 30.66 -14.83
N TYR A 45 -43.21 29.72 -15.63
CA TYR A 45 -43.77 29.38 -16.95
C TYR A 45 -45.17 28.76 -16.84
N ALA A 46 -45.35 27.80 -15.94
CA ALA A 46 -46.62 27.14 -15.70
C ALA A 46 -47.65 28.11 -15.09
N GLY A 47 -47.24 28.93 -14.12
CA GLY A 47 -48.08 29.98 -13.54
C GLY A 47 -48.56 30.99 -14.58
N TYR A 48 -47.67 31.41 -15.48
CA TYR A 48 -48.03 32.29 -16.60
C TYR A 48 -49.06 31.65 -17.54
N ILE A 49 -48.88 30.37 -17.92
CA ILE A 49 -49.83 29.65 -18.79
C ILE A 49 -51.19 29.51 -18.12
N VAL A 50 -51.23 29.11 -16.85
CA VAL A 50 -52.49 28.91 -16.11
C VAL A 50 -53.23 30.23 -15.92
N HIS A 51 -52.52 31.32 -15.62
CA HIS A 51 -53.11 32.66 -15.55
C HIS A 51 -53.72 33.08 -16.89
N ALA A 52 -53.04 32.81 -18.01
CA ALA A 52 -53.50 33.19 -19.35
C ALA A 52 -54.66 32.33 -19.89
N THR A 53 -54.78 31.06 -19.46
CA THR A 53 -55.74 30.10 -20.06
C THR A 53 -56.95 29.82 -19.19
N VAL A 54 -56.78 29.65 -17.88
CA VAL A 54 -57.85 29.23 -16.95
C VAL A 54 -58.39 30.41 -16.14
N GLY A 55 -57.56 31.42 -15.88
CA GLY A 55 -57.94 32.58 -15.05
C GLY A 55 -58.28 32.22 -13.60
N GLY A 56 -58.70 33.21 -12.81
CA GLY A 56 -59.10 33.03 -11.41
C GLY A 56 -58.03 33.32 -10.35
N PHE A 57 -56.93 33.98 -10.74
CA PHE A 57 -55.90 34.48 -9.82
C PHE A 57 -55.91 36.00 -9.81
N ALA A 58 -55.78 36.63 -8.64
CA ALA A 58 -55.79 38.08 -8.52
C ALA A 58 -54.50 38.73 -9.04
N SER A 59 -53.40 37.98 -9.06
CA SER A 59 -52.12 38.43 -9.61
C SER A 59 -51.35 37.30 -10.32
N PRO A 60 -50.44 37.62 -11.26
CA PRO A 60 -49.52 36.63 -11.83
C PRO A 60 -48.65 35.93 -10.78
N GLY A 61 -48.33 36.63 -9.68
CA GLY A 61 -47.53 36.06 -8.58
C GLY A 61 -48.25 34.91 -7.86
N GLU A 62 -49.56 35.00 -7.67
CA GLU A 62 -50.37 33.93 -7.08
C GLU A 62 -50.39 32.68 -7.97
N ALA A 63 -50.47 32.85 -9.29
CA ALA A 63 -50.43 31.72 -10.22
C ALA A 63 -49.06 31.02 -10.23
N VAL A 64 -47.96 31.79 -10.11
CA VAL A 64 -46.60 31.23 -9.96
C VAL A 64 -46.45 30.50 -8.62
N TRP A 65 -46.99 31.08 -7.53
CA TRP A 65 -47.00 30.44 -6.21
C TRP A 65 -47.82 29.15 -6.21
N TRP A 66 -48.99 29.16 -6.86
CA TRP A 66 -49.82 27.98 -7.06
C TRP A 66 -49.07 26.87 -7.81
N ALA A 67 -48.38 27.21 -8.91
CA ALA A 67 -47.58 26.25 -9.67
C ALA A 67 -46.35 25.74 -8.90
N PHE A 68 -45.73 26.58 -8.07
CA PHE A 68 -44.65 26.18 -7.17
C PHE A 68 -45.10 25.13 -6.17
N LEU A 69 -46.21 25.38 -5.46
CA LEU A 69 -46.73 24.44 -4.46
C LEU A 69 -47.00 23.06 -5.06
N ARG A 70 -47.62 22.97 -6.24
CA ARG A 70 -47.86 21.66 -6.89
C ARG A 70 -46.60 20.97 -7.39
N LEU A 71 -45.53 21.72 -7.66
CA LEU A 71 -44.27 21.15 -8.13
C LEU A 71 -43.40 20.63 -6.98
N THR A 72 -43.49 21.23 -5.79
CA THR A 72 -42.70 20.85 -4.60
C THR A 72 -43.47 19.99 -3.60
N ASP A 73 -44.80 20.14 -3.53
CA ASP A 73 -45.65 19.48 -2.55
C ASP A 73 -46.96 18.95 -3.20
N PRO A 74 -47.10 17.62 -3.37
CA PRO A 74 -48.29 17.02 -3.98
C PRO A 74 -49.55 17.14 -3.11
N GLY A 75 -49.43 17.53 -1.84
CA GLY A 75 -50.57 17.67 -0.93
C GLY A 75 -51.66 18.65 -1.41
N TYR A 76 -51.31 19.58 -2.30
CA TYR A 76 -52.20 20.63 -2.80
C TYR A 76 -53.02 20.26 -4.04
N LEU A 77 -52.88 19.03 -4.57
CA LEU A 77 -53.65 18.56 -5.73
C LEU A 77 -55.17 18.58 -5.51
N GLY A 78 -55.61 18.40 -4.26
CA GLY A 78 -57.03 18.32 -3.89
C GLY A 78 -57.76 19.66 -3.81
N ASP A 79 -57.03 20.77 -3.78
CA ASP A 79 -57.59 22.11 -3.56
C ASP A 79 -58.08 22.77 -4.86
N ASP A 80 -57.82 22.15 -6.01
CA ASP A 80 -58.16 22.70 -7.32
C ASP A 80 -59.61 22.39 -7.69
N GLN A 81 -60.28 23.33 -8.37
CA GLN A 81 -61.62 23.14 -8.92
C GLN A 81 -61.59 23.37 -10.43
N GLY A 82 -62.21 22.44 -11.19
CA GLY A 82 -62.38 22.53 -12.63
C GLY A 82 -61.42 21.64 -13.44
N LEU A 83 -61.93 21.03 -14.51
CA LEU A 83 -61.24 19.99 -15.30
C LEU A 83 -59.89 20.46 -15.87
N GLY A 84 -59.82 21.68 -16.40
CA GLY A 84 -58.57 22.24 -16.94
C GLY A 84 -57.50 22.47 -15.87
N ARG A 85 -57.91 22.91 -14.68
CA ARG A 85 -57.02 23.16 -13.54
C ARG A 85 -56.49 21.84 -12.98
N HIS A 86 -57.32 20.81 -12.86
CA HIS A 86 -56.91 19.46 -12.46
C HIS A 86 -55.91 18.80 -13.42
N ALA A 87 -56.12 18.93 -14.73
CA ALA A 87 -55.22 18.36 -15.72
C ALA A 87 -53.81 18.98 -15.62
N VAL A 88 -53.74 20.31 -15.51
CA VAL A 88 -52.46 21.02 -15.37
C VAL A 88 -51.82 20.75 -14.02
N SER A 89 -52.60 20.73 -12.93
CA SER A 89 -52.05 20.48 -11.59
C SER A 89 -51.53 19.05 -11.42
N THR A 90 -52.22 18.06 -11.98
CA THR A 90 -51.76 16.66 -12.03
C THR A 90 -50.48 16.55 -12.84
N MET A 91 -50.41 17.17 -14.02
CA MET A 91 -49.21 17.16 -14.86
C MET A 91 -48.01 17.83 -14.16
N LEU A 92 -48.23 18.99 -13.52
CA LEU A 92 -47.19 19.69 -12.76
C LEU A 92 -46.68 18.86 -11.58
N THR A 93 -47.58 18.16 -10.89
CA THR A 93 -47.21 17.36 -9.72
C THR A 93 -46.43 16.12 -10.12
N VAL A 94 -46.85 15.41 -11.17
CA VAL A 94 -46.09 14.26 -11.71
C VAL A 94 -44.72 14.70 -12.20
N LEU A 95 -44.65 15.81 -12.95
CA LEU A 95 -43.39 16.35 -13.45
C LEU A 95 -42.47 16.80 -12.30
N GLY A 96 -43.04 17.47 -11.29
CA GLY A 96 -42.35 17.88 -10.08
C GLY A 96 -41.77 16.68 -9.35
N TYR A 97 -42.55 15.64 -9.09
CA TYR A 97 -42.06 14.45 -8.39
C TYR A 97 -40.92 13.75 -9.14
N VAL A 98 -41.08 13.55 -10.45
CA VAL A 98 -40.06 12.87 -11.28
C VAL A 98 -38.77 13.68 -11.37
N ILE A 99 -38.87 15.00 -11.60
CA ILE A 99 -37.69 15.85 -11.81
C ILE A 99 -37.10 16.29 -10.46
N PHE A 100 -37.89 16.86 -9.57
CA PHE A 100 -37.42 17.45 -8.32
C PHE A 100 -37.08 16.39 -7.29
N LEU A 101 -38.03 15.55 -6.87
CA LEU A 101 -37.77 14.57 -5.81
C LEU A 101 -36.72 13.56 -6.28
N GLY A 102 -36.83 13.07 -7.51
CA GLY A 102 -35.84 12.16 -8.11
C GLY A 102 -34.42 12.75 -8.13
N ALA A 103 -34.26 13.99 -8.61
CA ALA A 103 -32.94 14.62 -8.66
C ALA A 103 -32.40 15.00 -7.28
N LEU A 104 -33.25 15.44 -6.35
CA LEU A 104 -32.87 15.76 -4.98
C LEU A 104 -32.33 14.51 -4.27
N VAL A 105 -33.08 13.40 -4.31
CA VAL A 105 -32.65 12.12 -3.72
C VAL A 105 -31.35 11.64 -4.35
N ALA A 106 -31.21 11.73 -5.68
CA ALA A 106 -30.00 11.32 -6.38
C ALA A 106 -28.77 12.14 -5.94
N ILE A 107 -28.87 13.47 -5.89
CA ILE A 107 -27.75 14.34 -5.48
C ILE A 107 -27.41 14.14 -4.01
N MET A 108 -28.41 14.08 -3.13
CA MET A 108 -28.17 13.83 -1.71
C MET A 108 -27.49 12.48 -1.49
N THR A 109 -27.96 11.43 -2.15
CA THR A 109 -27.36 10.10 -2.08
C THR A 109 -25.94 10.10 -2.62
N GLN A 110 -25.69 10.74 -3.76
CA GLN A 110 -24.34 10.85 -4.33
C GLN A 110 -23.40 11.63 -3.38
N TRP A 111 -23.85 12.76 -2.84
CA TRP A 111 -23.06 13.56 -1.90
C TRP A 111 -22.77 12.80 -0.60
N LEU A 112 -23.76 12.09 -0.06
CA LEU A 112 -23.61 11.26 1.13
C LEU A 112 -22.58 10.15 0.88
N ASN A 113 -22.68 9.45 -0.25
CA ASN A 113 -21.74 8.41 -0.64
C ASN A 113 -20.32 8.96 -0.85
N GLU A 114 -20.16 10.09 -1.53
CA GLU A 114 -18.86 10.77 -1.70
C GLU A 114 -18.26 11.18 -0.35
N THR A 115 -19.09 11.68 0.58
CA THR A 115 -18.67 12.07 1.93
C THR A 115 -18.24 10.84 2.73
N LEU A 116 -19.03 9.77 2.71
CA LEU A 116 -18.71 8.50 3.37
C LEU A 116 -17.40 7.90 2.83
N ASN A 117 -17.24 7.89 1.50
CA ASN A 117 -16.02 7.43 0.83
C ASN A 117 -14.80 8.27 1.26
N ARG A 118 -14.95 9.59 1.37
CA ARG A 118 -13.87 10.48 1.83
C ARG A 118 -13.48 10.19 3.28
N LEU A 119 -14.45 9.93 4.16
CA LEU A 119 -14.18 9.55 5.55
C LEU A 119 -13.48 8.19 5.65
N GLN A 120 -13.85 7.24 4.80
CA GLN A 120 -13.24 5.91 4.73
C GLN A 120 -11.83 5.91 4.12
N SER A 121 -11.51 6.90 3.27
CA SER A 121 -10.25 6.94 2.51
C SER A 121 -8.97 7.13 3.34
N GLY A 122 -9.04 7.17 4.67
CA GLY A 122 -7.86 7.19 5.53
C GLY A 122 -6.97 8.41 5.30
N LEU A 123 -7.57 9.61 5.24
CA LEU A 123 -6.85 10.88 5.01
C LEU A 123 -6.24 11.47 6.29
N THR A 124 -6.51 10.87 7.45
CA THR A 124 -6.03 11.33 8.75
C THR A 124 -4.59 10.85 9.00
N PRO A 125 -3.70 11.72 9.52
CA PRO A 125 -2.35 11.33 9.88
C PRO A 125 -2.37 10.35 11.05
N ILE A 126 -1.46 9.39 11.04
CA ILE A 126 -1.13 8.59 12.22
C ILE A 126 0.05 9.23 12.95
N THR A 127 0.06 9.09 14.27
CA THR A 127 1.22 9.42 15.10
C THR A 127 1.67 8.13 15.75
N GLN A 128 2.65 7.48 15.15
CA GLN A 128 3.16 6.19 15.60
C GLN A 128 4.68 6.23 15.56
N LYS A 129 5.30 5.73 16.63
CA LYS A 129 6.76 5.58 16.71
C LYS A 129 7.09 4.10 16.65
N GLY A 130 8.10 3.77 15.86
CA GLY A 130 8.63 2.41 15.77
C GLY A 130 7.70 1.41 15.09
N HIS A 131 6.85 1.86 14.17
CA HIS A 131 6.06 1.00 13.28
C HIS A 131 6.83 0.68 11.99
N ILE A 132 6.33 -0.28 11.22
CA ILE A 132 6.81 -0.59 9.88
C ILE A 132 5.91 0.14 8.89
N VAL A 133 6.51 0.86 7.93
CA VAL A 133 5.77 1.53 6.85
C VAL A 133 5.99 0.79 5.54
N LEU A 134 4.92 0.52 4.81
CA LEU A 134 4.97 0.04 3.44
C LEU A 134 4.53 1.18 2.50
N LEU A 135 5.41 1.60 1.59
CA LEU A 135 5.17 2.72 0.68
C LEU A 135 4.82 2.20 -0.71
N GLY A 136 3.56 2.38 -1.09
CA GLY A 136 2.99 1.85 -2.33
C GLY A 136 2.11 0.64 -2.07
N TRP A 137 1.30 0.31 -3.08
CA TRP A 137 0.49 -0.90 -3.12
C TRP A 137 0.87 -1.70 -4.35
N SER A 138 0.94 -3.02 -4.18
CA SER A 138 1.20 -4.00 -5.23
C SER A 138 0.55 -5.32 -4.88
N GLN A 139 0.44 -6.25 -5.83
CA GLN A 139 -0.10 -7.60 -5.57
C GLN A 139 0.68 -8.38 -4.49
N ARG A 140 1.92 -7.97 -4.22
CA ARG A 140 2.80 -8.55 -3.20
C ARG A 140 2.60 -7.96 -1.81
N THR A 141 1.91 -6.82 -1.70
CA THR A 141 1.72 -6.12 -0.43
C THR A 141 1.07 -7.01 0.62
N ALA A 142 -0.02 -7.70 0.26
CA ALA A 142 -0.69 -8.61 1.17
C ALA A 142 0.22 -9.77 1.62
N ILE A 143 1.05 -10.28 0.72
CA ILE A 143 2.03 -11.34 1.03
C ILE A 143 3.06 -10.81 2.03
N LEU A 144 3.64 -9.63 1.79
CA LEU A 144 4.60 -9.00 2.70
C LEU A 144 4.01 -8.78 4.10
N VAL A 145 2.78 -8.28 4.17
CA VAL A 145 2.06 -8.08 5.43
C VAL A 145 1.85 -9.42 6.14
N ARG A 146 1.47 -10.47 5.41
CA ARG A 146 1.30 -11.82 5.94
C ARG A 146 2.60 -12.38 6.52
N GLU A 147 3.71 -12.29 5.78
CA GLU A 147 5.02 -12.75 6.23
C GLU A 147 5.52 -11.94 7.45
N LEU A 148 5.24 -10.64 7.52
CA LEU A 148 5.54 -9.82 8.70
C LEU A 148 4.76 -10.25 9.94
N ILE A 149 3.49 -10.62 9.78
CA ILE A 149 2.64 -11.13 10.87
C ILE A 149 3.09 -12.52 11.31
N TYR A 150 3.49 -13.39 10.38
CA TYR A 150 4.06 -14.70 10.72
C TYR A 150 5.39 -14.57 11.46
N SER A 151 6.23 -13.61 11.06
CA SER A 151 7.52 -13.33 11.70
C SER A 151 7.45 -12.34 12.87
N GLU A 152 6.26 -12.15 13.47
CA GLU A 152 6.04 -11.12 14.51
C GLU A 152 7.04 -11.21 15.66
N ALA A 153 7.39 -12.42 16.13
CA ALA A 153 8.36 -12.59 17.22
C ALA A 153 9.76 -12.02 16.87
N ARG A 154 10.21 -12.21 15.63
CA ARG A 154 11.48 -11.68 15.09
C ARG A 154 11.40 -10.16 14.96
N VAL A 155 10.27 -9.67 14.45
CA VAL A 155 10.04 -8.24 14.30
C VAL A 155 10.00 -7.54 15.66
N LYS A 156 9.38 -8.13 16.68
CA LYS A 156 9.40 -7.59 18.07
C LYS A 156 10.82 -7.43 18.61
N HIS A 157 11.72 -8.36 18.33
CA HIS A 157 13.13 -8.25 18.72
C HIS A 157 13.83 -7.11 17.95
N PHE A 158 13.61 -7.01 16.64
CA PHE A 158 14.12 -5.90 15.82
C PHE A 158 13.64 -4.54 16.35
N LEU A 159 12.33 -4.40 16.61
CA LEU A 159 11.73 -3.20 17.17
C LEU A 159 12.33 -2.86 18.54
N GLY A 160 12.53 -3.86 19.40
CA GLY A 160 13.16 -3.67 20.71
C GLY A 160 14.60 -3.14 20.62
N ARG A 161 15.40 -3.62 19.66
CA ARG A 161 16.78 -3.10 19.42
C ARG A 161 16.79 -1.66 18.92
N ARG A 162 15.71 -1.20 18.30
CA ARG A 162 15.49 0.17 17.84
C ARG A 162 14.87 1.08 18.91
N GLY A 163 14.74 0.60 20.17
CA GLY A 163 14.10 1.36 21.25
C GLY A 163 12.58 1.54 21.07
N ALA A 164 11.96 0.82 20.13
CA ALA A 164 10.53 0.88 19.88
C ALA A 164 9.76 -0.07 20.80
N ARG A 165 8.44 0.17 20.92
CA ARG A 165 7.54 -0.78 21.59
C ARG A 165 7.60 -2.14 20.87
N ARG A 166 7.67 -3.22 21.65
CA ARG A 166 7.70 -4.60 21.14
C ARG A 166 6.31 -5.09 20.65
N ARG A 167 5.67 -4.28 19.80
CA ARG A 167 4.38 -4.57 19.17
C ARG A 167 4.47 -4.23 17.69
N LEU A 168 4.22 -5.22 16.84
CA LEU A 168 4.16 -5.02 15.40
C LEU A 168 2.97 -4.10 15.09
N ARG A 169 3.23 -3.03 14.34
CA ARG A 169 2.24 -2.15 13.73
C ARG A 169 2.70 -1.86 12.31
N ILE A 170 1.78 -1.97 11.37
CA ILE A 170 2.08 -1.83 9.94
C ILE A 170 1.21 -0.70 9.39
N ALA A 171 1.85 0.33 8.86
CA ALA A 171 1.18 1.40 8.14
C ALA A 171 1.43 1.23 6.63
N ILE A 172 0.37 1.19 5.84
CA ILE A 172 0.44 1.00 4.38
C ILE A 172 -0.04 2.29 3.73
N LEU A 173 0.80 2.88 2.89
CA LEU A 173 0.44 4.04 2.07
C LEU A 173 0.11 3.58 0.65
N ALA A 174 -1.15 3.65 0.27
CA ALA A 174 -1.64 3.28 -1.07
C ALA A 174 -2.28 4.51 -1.74
N GLU A 175 -2.30 4.59 -3.07
CA GLU A 175 -2.88 5.76 -3.75
C GLU A 175 -4.35 6.00 -3.38
N GLN A 176 -5.14 4.91 -3.35
CA GLN A 176 -6.54 4.92 -2.96
C GLN A 176 -6.81 3.82 -1.93
N ALA A 177 -6.67 4.13 -0.65
CA ALA A 177 -7.00 3.22 0.46
C ALA A 177 -8.52 3.18 0.69
N GLY A 178 -9.24 2.54 -0.25
CA GLY A 178 -10.68 2.34 -0.18
C GLY A 178 -11.07 1.00 0.48
N PRO A 179 -12.39 0.76 0.63
CA PRO A 179 -12.93 -0.49 1.18
C PRO A 179 -12.48 -1.74 0.42
N THR A 180 -12.25 -1.62 -0.90
CA THR A 180 -11.80 -2.71 -1.78
C THR A 180 -10.44 -3.25 -1.38
N LEU A 181 -9.44 -2.39 -1.15
CA LEU A 181 -8.10 -2.81 -0.71
C LEU A 181 -8.12 -3.40 0.70
N VAL A 182 -8.95 -2.84 1.58
CA VAL A 182 -9.16 -3.40 2.93
C VAL A 182 -9.76 -4.80 2.84
N GLN A 183 -10.73 -5.01 1.95
CA GLN A 183 -11.31 -6.32 1.73
C GLN A 183 -10.29 -7.30 1.12
N GLU A 184 -9.51 -6.88 0.13
CA GLU A 184 -8.44 -7.71 -0.44
C GLU A 184 -7.43 -8.17 0.64
N LEU A 185 -7.05 -7.28 1.56
CA LEU A 185 -6.20 -7.65 2.70
C LEU A 185 -6.88 -8.64 3.64
N LYS A 186 -8.16 -8.40 3.97
CA LYS A 186 -8.92 -9.30 4.83
C LYS A 186 -9.01 -10.70 4.23
N ASP A 187 -9.31 -10.80 2.94
CA ASP A 187 -9.45 -12.08 2.25
C ASP A 187 -8.11 -12.85 2.23
N ARG A 188 -7.00 -12.14 1.97
CA ARG A 188 -5.66 -12.76 1.93
C ARG A 188 -5.07 -13.08 3.31
N LEU A 189 -5.44 -12.35 4.35
CA LEU A 189 -4.96 -12.54 5.72
C LEU A 189 -5.87 -13.45 6.55
N GLY A 190 -7.14 -13.59 6.18
CA GLY A 190 -8.14 -14.36 6.89
C GLY A 190 -8.21 -13.98 8.37
N ASN A 191 -8.14 -14.99 9.25
CA ASN A 191 -8.22 -14.84 10.71
C ASN A 191 -7.07 -14.01 11.33
N ARG A 192 -6.05 -13.64 10.56
CA ARG A 192 -4.90 -12.86 11.03
C ARG A 192 -5.05 -11.36 10.78
N TRP A 193 -6.14 -10.94 10.16
CA TRP A 193 -6.47 -9.53 10.01
C TRP A 193 -6.77 -8.89 11.38
N ASP A 194 -5.98 -7.89 11.77
CA ASP A 194 -6.27 -7.02 12.93
C ASP A 194 -6.26 -5.54 12.50
N PRO A 195 -7.42 -4.84 12.54
CA PRO A 195 -7.50 -3.43 12.16
C PRO A 195 -6.74 -2.49 13.12
N ARG A 196 -6.36 -2.95 14.32
CA ARG A 196 -5.52 -2.19 15.26
C ARG A 196 -4.03 -2.34 14.96
N GLN A 197 -3.66 -3.37 14.21
CA GLN A 197 -2.29 -3.68 13.83
C GLN A 197 -1.95 -3.13 12.45
N ILE A 198 -2.88 -3.22 11.50
CA ILE A 198 -2.69 -2.85 10.09
C ILE A 198 -3.52 -1.62 9.79
N ILE A 199 -2.85 -0.54 9.39
CA ILE A 199 -3.47 0.75 9.11
C ILE A 199 -3.20 1.13 7.66
N LEU A 200 -4.26 1.37 6.89
CA LEU A 200 -4.16 1.83 5.51
C LEU A 200 -4.43 3.33 5.45
N ARG A 201 -3.64 4.03 4.64
CA ARG A 201 -3.79 5.47 4.40
C ARG A 201 -3.71 5.74 2.91
N SER A 202 -4.58 6.63 2.42
CA SER A 202 -4.52 7.06 1.02
C SER A 202 -3.38 8.04 0.81
N GLY A 203 -2.81 8.05 -0.39
CA GLY A 203 -1.84 9.04 -0.84
C GLY A 203 -0.68 8.44 -1.63
N THR A 204 -0.03 9.29 -2.42
CA THR A 204 1.23 8.97 -3.10
C THR A 204 2.45 9.18 -2.19
N PRO A 205 3.45 8.27 -2.18
CA PRO A 205 4.70 8.43 -1.44
C PRO A 205 5.60 9.55 -2.00
N LEU A 206 5.30 10.10 -3.17
CA LEU A 206 6.05 11.20 -3.78
C LEU A 206 5.75 12.57 -3.14
N ARG A 207 4.66 12.68 -2.38
CA ARG A 207 4.27 13.92 -1.71
C ARG A 207 4.60 13.86 -0.23
N SER A 208 5.39 14.82 0.25
CA SER A 208 5.79 14.91 1.66
C SER A 208 4.61 14.96 2.65
N ALA A 209 3.49 15.58 2.27
CA ALA A 209 2.29 15.63 3.10
C ALA A 209 1.68 14.22 3.35
N HIS A 210 1.75 13.34 2.37
CA HIS A 210 1.25 11.96 2.50
C HIS A 210 2.24 11.07 3.25
N LEU A 211 3.55 11.30 3.10
CA LEU A 211 4.56 10.63 3.94
C LEU A 211 4.37 10.97 5.44
N ARG A 212 4.02 12.22 5.76
CA ARG A 212 3.65 12.60 7.14
C ARG A 212 2.38 11.91 7.62
N ARG A 213 1.44 11.59 6.72
CA ARG A 213 0.21 10.87 7.06
C ARG A 213 0.49 9.47 7.63
N VAL A 214 1.59 8.84 7.24
CA VAL A 214 2.06 7.53 7.76
C VAL A 214 3.27 7.64 8.68
N ASP A 215 3.63 8.85 9.10
CA ASP A 215 4.72 9.16 10.04
C ASP A 215 6.05 8.45 9.70
N VAL A 216 6.50 8.56 8.44
CA VAL A 216 7.72 7.85 7.98
C VAL A 216 8.98 8.20 8.77
N SER A 217 9.06 9.42 9.31
CA SER A 217 10.25 9.92 10.01
C SER A 217 10.50 9.18 11.33
N HIS A 218 9.45 8.62 11.95
CA HIS A 218 9.55 7.87 13.21
C HIS A 218 9.35 6.36 13.02
N ALA A 219 9.31 5.88 11.78
CA ALA A 219 9.21 4.46 11.48
C ALA A 219 10.49 3.71 11.90
N ALA A 220 10.35 2.47 12.37
CA ALA A 220 11.51 1.62 12.62
C ALA A 220 12.14 1.13 11.30
N ALA A 221 11.27 0.80 10.33
CA ALA A 221 11.65 0.39 8.99
C ALA A 221 10.61 0.84 7.95
N ILE A 222 11.07 1.09 6.74
CA ILE A 222 10.27 1.44 5.57
C ILE A 222 10.56 0.40 4.49
N MET A 223 9.51 -0.14 3.89
CA MET A 223 9.56 -1.08 2.79
C MET A 223 9.01 -0.42 1.52
N ILE A 224 9.76 -0.48 0.44
CA ILE A 224 9.39 0.04 -0.88
C ILE A 224 9.36 -1.15 -1.85
N PRO A 225 8.22 -1.84 -1.99
CA PRO A 225 8.08 -2.90 -2.97
C PRO A 225 8.15 -2.33 -4.39
N ALA A 226 8.55 -3.16 -5.36
CA ALA A 226 8.39 -2.78 -6.76
C ALA A 226 6.89 -2.66 -7.08
N GLY A 227 6.51 -1.60 -7.78
CA GLY A 227 5.15 -1.43 -8.27
C GLY A 227 4.79 -2.53 -9.28
N ASP A 228 3.49 -2.81 -9.40
CA ASP A 228 3.01 -3.75 -10.41
C ASP A 228 3.33 -3.22 -11.82
N PHE A 229 3.61 -4.12 -12.77
CA PHE A 229 3.86 -3.80 -14.20
C PHE A 229 2.59 -3.31 -14.93
N THR A 230 1.63 -2.69 -14.23
CA THR A 230 0.41 -2.20 -14.85
C THR A 230 0.74 -0.94 -15.66
N ALA A 231 0.74 -1.14 -16.98
CA ALA A 231 1.05 -0.13 -17.99
C ALA A 231 0.18 1.12 -17.82
N ARG A 232 0.77 2.18 -17.24
CA ARG A 232 0.27 3.57 -17.32
C ARG A 232 1.29 4.64 -16.90
N ASP A 233 2.44 4.26 -16.35
CA ASP A 233 3.48 5.21 -15.96
C ASP A 233 4.61 5.26 -16.99
N THR A 234 4.87 6.46 -17.51
CA THR A 234 6.06 6.78 -18.33
C THR A 234 7.35 6.69 -17.53
N ASP A 235 7.27 6.67 -16.19
CA ASP A 235 8.40 6.44 -15.30
C ASP A 235 8.67 4.94 -15.13
N SER A 236 9.91 4.50 -15.32
CA SER A 236 10.30 3.14 -14.92
C SER A 236 10.04 2.92 -13.42
N THR A 237 9.61 1.72 -13.02
CA THR A 237 9.33 1.36 -11.61
C THR A 237 10.51 1.71 -10.67
N ASP A 238 11.75 1.52 -11.14
CA ASP A 238 12.95 1.88 -10.38
C ASP A 238 13.10 3.39 -10.19
N ALA A 239 12.77 4.18 -11.22
CA ALA A 239 12.81 5.65 -11.12
C ALA A 239 11.81 6.13 -10.07
N ARG A 240 10.61 5.54 -10.02
CA ARG A 240 9.65 5.78 -8.94
C ARG A 240 10.22 5.41 -7.57
N ALA A 241 10.83 4.24 -7.42
CA ALA A 241 11.45 3.84 -6.15
C ALA A 241 12.56 4.82 -5.70
N ILE A 242 13.41 5.27 -6.62
CA ILE A 242 14.45 6.29 -6.35
C ILE A 242 13.81 7.63 -5.95
N LYS A 243 12.75 8.08 -6.63
CA LYS A 243 12.01 9.30 -6.25
C LYS A 243 11.40 9.17 -4.84
N ILE A 244 10.89 7.99 -4.47
CA ILE A 244 10.40 7.72 -3.11
C ILE A 244 11.55 7.82 -2.09
N LEU A 245 12.72 7.24 -2.37
CA LEU A 245 13.89 7.34 -1.49
C LEU A 245 14.28 8.81 -1.24
N LEU A 246 14.31 9.63 -2.30
CA LEU A 246 14.58 11.08 -2.18
C LEU A 246 13.50 11.80 -1.34
N ALA A 247 12.23 11.46 -1.54
CA ALA A 247 11.12 12.05 -0.77
C ALA A 247 11.20 11.67 0.73
N VAL A 248 11.58 10.43 1.04
CA VAL A 248 11.81 9.96 2.42
C VAL A 248 13.04 10.62 3.05
N GLU A 249 14.13 10.80 2.29
CA GLU A 249 15.31 11.53 2.74
C GLU A 249 14.94 12.99 3.10
N GLN A 250 14.18 13.66 2.23
CA GLN A 250 13.70 15.02 2.48
C GLN A 250 12.79 15.10 3.71
N ALA A 251 11.88 14.13 3.88
CA ALA A 251 11.00 14.06 5.04
C ALA A 251 11.79 13.83 6.34
N SER A 252 12.78 12.96 6.31
CA SER A 252 13.67 12.66 7.45
C SER A 252 14.50 13.88 7.84
N ARG A 253 15.08 14.61 6.87
CA ARG A 253 15.84 15.85 7.13
C ARG A 253 14.98 16.92 7.80
N ARG A 254 13.76 17.14 7.31
CA ARG A 254 12.84 18.13 7.90
C ARG A 254 12.40 17.79 9.31
N ALA A 255 12.30 16.51 9.64
CA ALA A 255 11.88 16.06 10.96
C ALA A 255 13.00 16.14 12.01
N ASN A 256 14.26 16.43 11.62
CA ASN A 256 15.42 16.41 12.50
C ASN A 256 15.49 15.13 13.36
N ALA A 257 15.12 13.99 12.79
CA ALA A 257 15.10 12.72 13.50
C ALA A 257 16.53 12.29 13.84
N ALA A 258 16.77 11.96 15.11
CA ALA A 258 18.10 11.56 15.61
C ALA A 258 18.63 10.28 14.91
N GLU A 259 17.75 9.34 14.59
CA GLU A 259 18.08 8.16 13.80
C GLU A 259 17.14 8.04 12.60
N LYS A 260 17.71 7.82 11.41
CA LYS A 260 16.94 7.60 10.20
C LYS A 260 16.34 6.19 10.14
N PRO A 261 15.13 6.00 9.58
CA PRO A 261 14.51 4.69 9.44
C PRO A 261 15.36 3.74 8.59
N ARG A 262 15.31 2.44 8.84
CA ARG A 262 15.90 1.47 7.90
C ARG A 262 15.03 1.37 6.66
N ILE A 263 15.63 1.37 5.48
CA ILE A 263 14.87 1.17 4.23
C ILE A 263 15.20 -0.18 3.62
N VAL A 264 14.18 -0.92 3.21
CA VAL A 264 14.31 -2.07 2.30
C VAL A 264 13.59 -1.70 1.02
N ALA A 265 14.33 -1.56 -0.07
CA ALA A 265 13.77 -1.18 -1.36
C ALA A 265 14.00 -2.31 -2.38
N GLU A 266 12.95 -2.66 -3.10
CA GLU A 266 13.04 -3.53 -4.26
C GLU A 266 13.30 -2.68 -5.51
N LEU A 267 14.28 -3.09 -6.32
CA LEU A 267 14.54 -2.56 -7.65
C LEU A 267 14.53 -3.71 -8.65
N ILE A 268 14.02 -3.45 -9.84
CA ILE A 268 14.03 -4.41 -10.94
C ILE A 268 15.44 -4.45 -11.54
N ASP A 269 16.05 -3.30 -11.87
CA ASP A 269 17.36 -3.24 -12.54
C ASP A 269 18.52 -3.05 -11.56
N ALA A 270 19.39 -4.07 -11.44
CA ALA A 270 20.56 -4.03 -10.57
C ALA A 270 21.51 -2.85 -10.84
N ARG A 271 21.57 -2.33 -12.09
CA ARG A 271 22.45 -1.21 -12.47
C ARG A 271 22.07 0.09 -11.78
N LYS A 272 20.80 0.25 -11.42
CA LYS A 272 20.29 1.45 -10.72
C LYS A 272 20.50 1.40 -9.21
N SER A 273 21.00 0.29 -8.67
CA SER A 273 21.24 0.14 -7.23
C SER A 273 22.23 1.16 -6.67
N ALA A 274 23.27 1.54 -7.42
CA ALA A 274 24.23 2.56 -7.01
C ALA A 274 23.56 3.94 -6.82
N ILE A 275 22.73 4.34 -7.78
CA ILE A 275 21.98 5.61 -7.74
C ILE A 275 21.00 5.59 -6.57
N ALA A 276 20.29 4.49 -6.36
CA ALA A 276 19.36 4.35 -5.24
C ALA A 276 20.07 4.46 -3.87
N ARG A 277 21.29 3.94 -3.71
CA ARG A 277 22.07 4.10 -2.47
C ARG A 277 22.50 5.55 -2.22
N GLN A 278 22.67 6.35 -3.25
CA GLN A 278 22.98 7.78 -3.11
C GLN A 278 21.74 8.61 -2.76
N ALA A 279 20.54 8.14 -3.11
CA ALA A 279 19.29 8.85 -2.86
C ALA A 279 18.90 8.93 -1.37
N TYR A 280 19.44 8.06 -0.53
CA TYR A 280 19.13 7.99 0.90
C TYR A 280 20.39 7.76 1.73
N ALA A 281 20.65 8.64 2.69
CA ALA A 281 21.89 8.58 3.48
C ALA A 281 21.78 7.70 4.75
N GLY A 282 20.62 7.11 5.02
CA GLY A 282 20.44 6.19 6.14
C GLY A 282 20.78 4.74 5.80
N GLN A 283 20.60 3.84 6.78
CA GLN A 283 20.79 2.41 6.57
C GLN A 283 19.73 1.88 5.61
N MET A 284 20.16 1.30 4.48
CA MET A 284 19.24 0.70 3.52
C MET A 284 19.77 -0.59 2.93
N GLU A 285 18.85 -1.48 2.60
CA GLU A 285 19.14 -2.62 1.72
C GLU A 285 18.31 -2.59 0.45
N ILE A 286 18.96 -3.00 -0.63
CA ILE A 286 18.39 -3.04 -1.97
C ILE A 286 18.29 -4.49 -2.41
N LEU A 287 17.07 -4.91 -2.70
CA LEU A 287 16.80 -6.17 -3.38
C LEU A 287 16.72 -5.89 -4.89
N ALA A 288 17.79 -6.21 -5.61
CA ALA A 288 17.80 -6.19 -7.07
C ALA A 288 17.17 -7.49 -7.59
N SER A 289 15.90 -7.44 -7.97
CA SER A 289 15.09 -8.61 -8.27
C SER A 289 15.60 -9.37 -9.49
N ASP A 290 16.04 -8.69 -10.55
CA ASP A 290 16.61 -9.32 -11.75
C ASP A 290 17.83 -10.20 -11.40
N ALA A 291 18.83 -9.63 -10.76
CA ALA A 291 20.08 -10.29 -10.41
C ALA A 291 19.86 -11.38 -9.36
N THR A 292 18.90 -11.19 -8.44
CA THR A 292 18.59 -12.17 -7.41
C THR A 292 17.92 -13.41 -8.01
N ILE A 293 16.88 -13.20 -8.81
CA ILE A 293 16.15 -14.28 -9.49
C ILE A 293 17.09 -15.02 -10.46
N SER A 294 17.87 -14.30 -11.27
CA SER A 294 18.84 -14.92 -12.19
C SER A 294 19.86 -15.79 -11.46
N ARG A 295 20.38 -15.34 -10.30
CA ARG A 295 21.31 -16.16 -9.50
C ARG A 295 20.66 -17.41 -8.94
N LEU A 296 19.44 -17.30 -8.42
CA LEU A 296 18.70 -18.47 -7.92
C LEU A 296 18.41 -19.48 -9.04
N MET A 297 18.04 -19.00 -10.24
CA MET A 297 17.84 -19.85 -11.42
C MET A 297 19.13 -20.59 -11.80
N VAL A 298 20.26 -19.86 -11.93
CA VAL A 298 21.55 -20.48 -12.27
C VAL A 298 21.98 -21.50 -11.21
N GLN A 299 21.79 -21.20 -9.93
CA GLN A 299 22.10 -22.13 -8.84
C GLN A 299 21.22 -23.39 -8.90
N THR A 300 19.94 -23.25 -9.22
CA THR A 300 19.01 -24.36 -9.37
C THR A 300 19.35 -25.24 -10.57
N ILE A 301 19.81 -24.65 -11.68
CA ILE A 301 20.28 -25.39 -12.87
C ILE A 301 21.54 -26.19 -12.52
N ARG A 302 22.50 -25.58 -11.81
CA ARG A 302 23.76 -26.23 -11.44
C ARG A 302 23.60 -27.32 -10.38
N HIS A 303 22.59 -27.18 -9.53
CA HIS A 303 22.34 -28.09 -8.42
C HIS A 303 20.84 -28.40 -8.36
N PRO A 304 20.40 -29.44 -9.10
CA PRO A 304 19.03 -29.90 -9.05
C PRO A 304 18.58 -30.16 -7.61
N GLY A 305 17.38 -29.71 -7.27
CA GLY A 305 16.83 -29.82 -5.91
C GLY A 305 17.03 -28.59 -5.02
N LEU A 306 17.93 -27.65 -5.36
CA LEU A 306 18.08 -26.41 -4.59
C LEU A 306 16.82 -25.53 -4.63
N SER A 307 15.97 -25.64 -5.65
CA SER A 307 14.70 -24.91 -5.72
C SER A 307 13.78 -25.22 -4.54
N PHE A 308 13.72 -26.49 -4.10
CA PHE A 308 12.93 -26.88 -2.93
C PHE A 308 13.48 -26.25 -1.66
N ILE A 309 14.81 -26.27 -1.51
CA ILE A 309 15.50 -25.63 -0.37
C ILE A 309 15.26 -24.12 -0.38
N TYR A 310 15.39 -23.43 -1.52
CA TYR A 310 15.12 -22.00 -1.59
C TYR A 310 13.66 -21.68 -1.30
N SER A 311 12.72 -22.48 -1.79
CA SER A 311 11.30 -22.30 -1.51
C SER A 311 10.99 -22.43 -0.02
N GLU A 312 11.62 -23.42 0.64
CA GLU A 312 11.50 -23.64 2.08
C GLU A 312 12.15 -22.51 2.90
N LEU A 313 13.39 -22.12 2.57
CA LEU A 313 14.13 -21.10 3.33
C LEU A 313 13.58 -19.67 3.16
N LEU A 314 12.93 -19.39 2.02
CA LEU A 314 12.36 -18.07 1.71
C LEU A 314 10.90 -17.94 2.13
N ALA A 315 10.18 -19.06 2.34
CA ALA A 315 8.83 -19.05 2.89
C ALA A 315 8.90 -19.14 4.42
N TYR A 316 8.21 -18.27 5.15
CA TYR A 316 8.20 -18.37 6.62
C TYR A 316 7.22 -19.44 7.13
N THR A 317 6.28 -19.87 6.30
CA THR A 317 5.15 -20.69 6.73
C THR A 317 5.51 -22.14 7.05
N GLU A 318 6.49 -22.74 6.36
CA GLU A 318 6.78 -24.18 6.49
C GLU A 318 8.27 -24.49 6.40
N GLY A 319 8.74 -25.44 7.22
CA GLY A 319 10.09 -25.99 7.15
C GLY A 319 11.16 -25.27 7.99
N ASN A 320 12.38 -25.27 7.47
CA ASN A 320 13.58 -24.72 8.09
C ASN A 320 13.71 -23.21 7.84
N GLU A 321 14.16 -22.47 8.86
CA GLU A 321 14.36 -21.03 8.76
C GLU A 321 15.81 -20.62 8.99
N LEU A 322 16.21 -19.50 8.40
CA LEU A 322 17.50 -18.84 8.64
C LEU A 322 17.41 -17.87 9.82
N TYR A 323 18.33 -18.03 10.78
CA TYR A 323 18.50 -17.16 11.94
C TYR A 323 19.92 -16.63 12.03
N VAL A 324 20.05 -15.35 12.38
CA VAL A 324 21.33 -14.73 12.74
C VAL A 324 21.30 -14.47 14.24
N ARG A 325 22.27 -15.02 14.97
CA ARG A 325 22.45 -14.84 16.41
C ARG A 325 23.89 -14.43 16.71
N GLU A 326 24.04 -13.60 17.73
CA GLU A 326 25.35 -13.35 18.34
C GLU A 326 25.57 -14.45 19.39
N CYS A 327 26.75 -15.09 19.36
CA CYS A 327 27.07 -16.20 20.25
C CYS A 327 28.46 -16.00 20.84
N ARG A 328 28.56 -15.14 21.86
CA ARG A 328 29.81 -14.80 22.57
C ARG A 328 30.50 -16.01 23.21
N GLU A 329 29.73 -17.06 23.48
CA GLU A 329 30.24 -18.34 23.99
C GLU A 329 31.24 -19.03 23.04
N TYR A 330 31.33 -18.60 21.78
CA TYR A 330 32.26 -19.14 20.79
C TYR A 330 33.36 -18.15 20.39
N ASP A 331 33.51 -17.04 21.12
CA ASP A 331 34.58 -16.07 20.85
C ASP A 331 35.95 -16.74 21.03
N GLY A 332 36.83 -16.61 20.03
CA GLY A 332 38.15 -17.22 20.01
C GLY A 332 38.20 -18.71 19.62
N HIS A 333 37.06 -19.37 19.44
CA HIS A 333 37.02 -20.76 18.98
C HIS A 333 37.22 -20.90 17.47
N VAL A 334 37.86 -22.01 17.05
CA VAL A 334 38.05 -22.29 15.63
C VAL A 334 36.76 -22.82 15.01
N TRP A 335 36.47 -22.42 13.78
CA TRP A 335 35.30 -22.83 12.99
C TRP A 335 34.94 -24.32 13.10
N THR A 336 35.96 -25.19 13.02
CA THR A 336 35.80 -26.64 13.05
C THR A 336 35.28 -27.15 14.39
N GLU A 337 35.60 -26.49 15.50
CA GLU A 337 35.11 -26.80 16.85
C GLU A 337 33.66 -26.35 17.00
N ILE A 338 33.36 -25.12 16.57
CA ILE A 338 32.00 -24.56 16.58
C ILE A 338 31.07 -25.50 15.81
N ARG A 339 31.45 -25.93 14.61
CA ARG A 339 30.64 -26.83 13.78
C ARG A 339 30.35 -28.19 14.44
N LYS A 340 31.28 -28.72 15.26
CA LYS A 340 31.06 -29.98 16.00
C LYS A 340 29.96 -29.82 17.06
N ASN A 341 29.87 -28.65 17.69
CA ASN A 341 28.84 -28.38 18.70
C ASN A 341 27.43 -28.24 18.08
N PHE A 342 27.35 -27.88 16.81
CA PHE A 342 26.09 -27.77 16.04
C PHE A 342 25.68 -29.05 15.30
N ARG A 343 26.43 -30.14 15.44
CA ARG A 343 26.20 -31.37 14.67
C ARG A 343 24.99 -32.20 15.13
N ASN A 344 24.22 -31.75 16.11
CA ASN A 344 23.01 -32.47 16.51
C ASN A 344 21.94 -32.32 15.41
N PRO A 345 21.64 -33.38 14.62
CA PRO A 345 20.87 -33.27 13.37
C PRO A 345 19.42 -32.79 13.59
N PHE A 346 18.92 -32.93 14.81
CA PHE A 346 17.51 -32.73 15.14
C PHE A 346 17.16 -31.33 15.64
N ARG A 347 18.13 -30.42 15.85
CA ARG A 347 17.83 -29.13 16.48
C ARG A 347 18.30 -27.90 15.72
N SER A 348 19.45 -27.92 15.03
CA SER A 348 19.92 -26.74 14.29
C SER A 348 21.13 -27.03 13.41
N GLY A 349 21.08 -26.67 12.13
CA GLY A 349 22.26 -26.63 11.26
C GLY A 349 23.04 -25.31 11.39
N PHE A 350 24.33 -25.31 11.06
CA PHE A 350 25.17 -24.11 11.07
C PHE A 350 25.68 -23.79 9.67
N LEU A 351 25.39 -22.59 9.12
CA LEU A 351 25.68 -22.27 7.72
C LEU A 351 27.03 -21.57 7.52
N GLY A 352 27.37 -20.59 8.39
CA GLY A 352 28.49 -19.69 8.15
C GLY A 352 28.60 -18.54 9.14
N LEU A 353 29.77 -17.90 9.13
CA LEU A 353 30.03 -16.61 9.77
C LEU A 353 29.96 -15.51 8.69
N PRO A 354 29.34 -14.35 8.97
CA PRO A 354 29.43 -13.19 8.11
C PRO A 354 30.87 -12.64 8.13
N PRO A 355 31.37 -12.06 7.02
CA PRO A 355 32.68 -11.42 6.97
C PRO A 355 32.86 -10.30 8.03
N LYS A 356 34.08 -10.13 8.55
CA LYS A 356 34.45 -9.08 9.54
C LYS A 356 34.11 -7.65 9.08
N ASP A 357 34.17 -7.38 7.77
CA ASP A 357 33.91 -6.04 7.19
C ASP A 357 32.49 -5.87 6.63
N THR A 358 31.64 -6.89 6.72
CA THR A 358 30.24 -6.73 6.34
C THR A 358 29.45 -6.22 7.53
N ALA A 359 28.77 -5.08 7.35
CA ALA A 359 27.65 -4.73 8.19
C ALA A 359 26.75 -5.99 8.35
N PRO A 360 26.15 -6.24 9.54
CA PRO A 360 25.56 -7.52 9.97
C PRO A 360 24.39 -8.07 9.11
N HIS A 361 24.14 -7.49 7.94
CA HIS A 361 23.02 -7.76 7.04
C HIS A 361 23.43 -8.02 5.58
N SER A 362 24.72 -7.96 5.23
CA SER A 362 25.18 -8.12 3.83
C SER A 362 25.89 -9.46 3.60
N ILE A 363 25.22 -10.42 2.95
CA ILE A 363 25.88 -11.60 2.39
C ILE A 363 26.21 -11.28 0.92
N ARG A 364 27.43 -10.86 0.62
CA ARG A 364 27.92 -10.78 -0.77
C ARG A 364 28.69 -12.07 -1.12
N PRO A 365 28.41 -12.72 -2.26
CA PRO A 365 29.30 -13.76 -2.77
C PRO A 365 30.62 -13.10 -3.25
N ARG A 366 31.76 -13.72 -2.92
CA ARG A 366 33.08 -13.32 -3.45
C ARG A 366 33.04 -13.29 -4.99
N LYS A 367 33.69 -12.30 -5.61
CA LYS A 367 34.18 -12.44 -6.99
C LYS A 367 35.15 -13.64 -7.02
N PRO A 368 35.18 -14.45 -8.09
CA PRO A 368 36.13 -15.54 -8.20
C PRO A 368 37.55 -14.94 -8.20
N VAL A 369 38.33 -15.28 -7.17
CA VAL A 369 39.77 -15.06 -7.19
C VAL A 369 40.37 -16.17 -8.04
N SER A 370 41.15 -15.79 -9.04
CA SER A 370 41.91 -16.67 -9.92
C SER A 370 42.73 -17.67 -9.10
N VAL A 371 42.57 -18.96 -9.39
CA VAL A 371 43.43 -20.04 -8.90
C VAL A 371 44.70 -20.01 -9.75
N PRO A 372 45.91 -19.84 -9.19
CA PRO A 372 47.12 -20.23 -9.90
C PRO A 372 47.26 -21.75 -9.81
N THR A 373 47.30 -22.37 -10.99
CA THR A 373 47.79 -23.74 -11.20
C THR A 373 49.26 -23.81 -10.81
N ILE A 374 49.66 -24.82 -10.03
CA ILE A 374 50.95 -25.54 -9.91
C ILE A 374 50.67 -26.57 -8.79
N GLY A 375 50.79 -27.89 -8.92
CA GLY A 375 51.88 -28.66 -9.52
C GLY A 375 52.79 -29.18 -8.40
N SER A 376 52.73 -30.49 -8.14
CA SER A 376 53.73 -31.34 -7.45
C SER A 376 53.89 -31.34 -5.91
N CYS A 377 54.19 -32.55 -5.44
CA CYS A 377 54.49 -33.06 -4.09
C CYS A 377 55.47 -32.24 -3.25
N PHE A 378 55.32 -32.24 -1.92
CA PHE A 378 56.33 -32.68 -0.93
C PHE A 378 55.77 -32.60 0.51
N SER A 379 56.14 -33.56 1.36
CA SER A 379 55.91 -33.61 2.82
C SER A 379 57.23 -33.28 3.55
N PRO A 380 57.30 -33.23 4.89
CA PRO A 380 56.88 -32.18 5.80
C PRO A 380 58.10 -31.44 6.40
N ARG A 381 57.94 -30.18 6.88
CA ARG A 381 58.94 -29.55 7.75
C ARG A 381 58.31 -28.73 8.87
N ILE A 382 58.70 -29.10 10.09
CA ILE A 382 58.48 -28.40 11.35
C ILE A 382 59.38 -27.16 11.37
N MET A 383 58.82 -25.97 11.61
CA MET A 383 59.56 -24.88 12.28
C MET A 383 58.60 -23.85 12.92
N LYS A 384 58.71 -23.79 14.25
CA LYS A 384 58.56 -22.70 15.23
C LYS A 384 57.67 -21.47 14.89
N ARG A 385 56.74 -21.22 15.83
CA ARG A 385 56.05 -19.94 16.07
C ARG A 385 57.03 -18.79 16.34
N PRO A 386 56.59 -17.54 16.13
CA PRO A 386 56.52 -16.61 17.25
C PRO A 386 55.11 -16.06 17.47
N ASN A 387 54.87 -15.64 18.71
CA ASN A 387 53.61 -15.14 19.28
C ASN A 387 53.24 -13.75 18.70
N PRO A 388 51.95 -13.36 18.69
CA PRO A 388 51.49 -12.05 18.23
C PRO A 388 51.41 -11.03 19.38
N GLU A 389 51.68 -9.76 19.09
CA GLU A 389 51.25 -8.62 19.92
C GLU A 389 49.77 -8.28 19.64
N PRO A 390 49.01 -7.78 20.64
CA PRO A 390 47.57 -7.61 20.52
C PRO A 390 47.23 -6.24 19.92
N HIS A 391 46.54 -6.23 18.79
CA HIS A 391 45.76 -5.06 18.35
C HIS A 391 44.31 -5.26 18.78
N ASP A 392 43.87 -4.39 19.69
CA ASP A 392 42.50 -4.21 20.14
C ASP A 392 41.65 -3.64 18.99
N ASP A 393 40.61 -4.39 18.60
CA ASP A 393 39.49 -3.89 17.81
C ASP A 393 38.29 -4.85 18.00
N THR A 394 37.55 -4.66 19.08
CA THR A 394 36.33 -5.40 19.35
C THR A 394 35.19 -4.96 18.43
N LYS A 395 34.87 -5.78 17.43
CA LYS A 395 33.49 -5.95 16.93
C LYS A 395 33.15 -7.46 16.91
N PRO A 396 32.04 -7.89 17.53
CA PRO A 396 31.73 -9.31 17.66
C PRO A 396 31.23 -9.91 16.33
N ASP A 397 31.77 -11.07 15.98
CA ASP A 397 31.38 -11.87 14.82
C ASP A 397 30.00 -12.53 15.06
N GLN A 398 29.09 -12.45 14.08
CA GLN A 398 27.74 -13.02 14.19
C GLN A 398 27.67 -14.45 13.61
N ILE A 399 26.68 -15.24 13.99
CA ILE A 399 26.65 -16.70 13.80
C ILE A 399 25.28 -17.08 13.16
N ILE A 400 25.27 -17.74 11.99
CA ILE A 400 24.03 -18.11 11.27
C ILE A 400 23.59 -19.55 11.60
N ARG A 401 22.45 -19.72 12.31
CA ARG A 401 21.85 -21.01 12.69
C ARG A 401 20.56 -21.32 11.90
N PHE A 402 20.27 -22.60 11.69
CA PHE A 402 18.97 -23.12 11.26
C PHE A 402 18.20 -23.69 12.44
N HIS A 403 16.87 -23.75 12.38
CA HIS A 403 16.06 -24.55 13.30
C HIS A 403 14.99 -25.29 12.50
N SER A 404 14.83 -26.61 12.75
CA SER A 404 13.77 -27.44 12.17
C SER A 404 12.54 -27.43 13.09
N LYS A 405 11.35 -27.25 12.52
CA LYS A 405 10.07 -27.43 13.21
C LYS A 405 9.53 -28.84 12.95
N THR A 406 10.16 -29.86 13.53
CA THR A 406 9.60 -31.22 13.51
C THR A 406 9.19 -31.63 14.93
N ALA A 407 7.92 -31.37 15.27
CA ALA A 407 7.24 -32.05 16.38
C ALA A 407 6.63 -33.34 15.83
N PHE A 408 7.41 -34.42 15.79
CA PHE A 408 6.87 -35.75 15.51
C PHE A 408 6.20 -36.29 16.78
N SER A 409 4.88 -36.16 16.86
CA SER A 409 4.06 -36.94 17.78
C SER A 409 3.96 -38.37 17.22
N THR A 410 4.82 -39.26 17.69
CA THR A 410 4.69 -40.71 17.47
C THR A 410 3.41 -41.20 18.15
N ARG A 411 2.29 -41.23 17.41
CA ARG A 411 1.12 -42.04 17.74
C ARG A 411 1.17 -43.29 16.86
N GLN A 412 1.75 -44.34 17.40
CA GLN A 412 1.68 -45.70 16.86
C GLN A 412 0.21 -46.08 16.64
N ARG A 413 -0.24 -46.12 15.39
CA ARG A 413 -1.37 -46.97 14.99
C ARG A 413 -0.79 -48.17 14.27
N ARG A 414 -0.72 -49.29 14.99
CA ARG A 414 -0.66 -50.62 14.38
C ARG A 414 -2.03 -50.88 13.74
N SER A 415 -2.04 -51.22 12.46
CA SER A 415 -3.11 -52.02 11.85
C SER A 415 -2.49 -52.97 10.82
N PRO A 416 -3.01 -54.20 10.70
CA PRO A 416 -2.26 -55.32 10.16
C PRO A 416 -2.51 -55.53 8.66
N LEU A 417 -1.54 -56.21 8.02
CA LEU A 417 -1.67 -57.21 6.96
C LEU A 417 -2.82 -57.11 5.96
N GLY A 418 -2.47 -57.07 4.67
CA GLY A 418 -3.35 -57.43 3.57
C GLY A 418 -2.59 -57.39 2.24
N ALA A 419 -2.19 -58.56 1.77
CA ALA A 419 -1.58 -58.79 0.47
C ALA A 419 -2.59 -58.58 -0.68
N CYS A 420 -2.13 -57.93 -1.76
CA CYS A 420 -2.27 -58.31 -3.16
C CYS A 420 -1.54 -57.29 -4.03
#